data_AF-A0A7R9LL35-F1
#
_entry.id   AF-A0A7R9LL35-F1
#
_cell.length_a   1.000
_cell.length_b   1.000
_cell.length_c   1.000
_cell.angle_alpha   90.00
_cell.angle_beta   90.00
_cell.angle_gamma   90.00
#
_symmetry.space_group_name_H-M   'P 1'
#
loop_
_entity.id
_entity.type
_entity.pdbx_description
1 polymer ?
#
loop_
_entity_poly.entity_id
_entity_poly.type
_entity_poly.pdbx_seq_one_letter_code
_entity_poly.pdbx_strand_id
1 'polypeptide(L)'
;TRRIVKGFHTKKTNSFVRACIAYSFITIPSLDDVILRLQLYLSSSYVSLINGCLPQTDSFLKTAITLIQQLPQYIDSSDGRPKSTDPFLLSYISQLLSFLLIVPDNPDGPEPLYLFKGLESYPYHISKVDSNDTLYGNESQFMEQISSLSGTVLNDILEYLQQLSDEGQYKRQSSVALELFCRIISHGDVKKMHKLLINLWQLSKKNSSPDIKRSEIAIKYLRQKASHSSNPILLDLLFKIDNRS
;
A
#
# COMPACT_ATOMS: atom_id res chain seq x y z
N THR A 1 -23.56 11.74 17.71
CA THR A 1 -24.12 13.11 17.70
C THR A 1 -24.35 13.66 16.29
N ARG A 2 -23.37 13.63 15.37
CA ARG A 2 -23.50 14.12 13.97
C ARG A 2 -24.80 13.68 13.25
N ARG A 3 -25.16 12.39 13.32
CA ARG A 3 -26.40 11.85 12.73
C ARG A 3 -27.68 12.46 13.31
N ILE A 4 -27.67 12.78 14.61
CA ILE A 4 -28.81 13.35 15.34
C ILE A 4 -28.99 14.82 14.97
N VAL A 5 -27.88 15.56 14.80
CA VAL A 5 -27.90 16.99 14.46
C VAL A 5 -27.77 17.27 12.96
N LYS A 6 -27.80 16.24 12.11
CA LYS A 6 -27.58 16.32 10.65
C LYS A 6 -26.34 17.12 10.24
N GLY A 7 -25.29 17.08 11.07
CA GLY A 7 -24.06 17.86 10.87
C GLY A 7 -24.10 19.32 11.35
N PHE A 8 -25.25 19.86 11.73
CA PHE A 8 -25.40 21.23 12.23
C PHE A 8 -25.27 21.26 13.77
N HIS A 9 -24.05 21.40 14.25
CA HIS A 9 -23.79 21.47 15.69
C HIS A 9 -24.15 22.86 16.25
N THR A 10 -24.83 22.89 17.40
CA THR A 10 -24.96 24.09 18.22
C THR A 10 -23.66 24.28 19.02
N LYS A 11 -23.43 25.47 19.60
CA LYS A 11 -22.26 25.71 20.47
C LYS A 11 -22.14 24.63 21.56
N LYS A 12 -23.25 24.26 22.21
CA LYS A 12 -23.28 23.23 23.26
C LYS A 12 -22.92 21.84 22.74
N THR A 13 -23.48 21.41 21.60
CA THR A 13 -23.18 20.07 21.07
C THR A 13 -21.78 19.97 20.49
N ASN A 14 -21.21 21.07 19.98
CA ASN A 14 -19.83 21.12 19.55
C ASN A 14 -18.86 21.00 20.74
N SER A 15 -19.08 21.78 21.81
CA SER A 15 -18.28 21.69 23.03
C SER A 15 -18.32 20.29 23.66
N PHE A 16 -19.50 19.66 23.71
CA PHE A 16 -19.63 18.28 24.20
C PHE A 16 -18.82 17.29 23.35
N VAL A 17 -18.92 17.35 22.02
CA VAL A 17 -18.17 16.46 21.13
C VAL A 17 -16.66 16.66 21.28
N ARG A 18 -16.19 17.91 21.38
CA ARG A 18 -14.78 18.22 21.62
C ARG A 18 -14.30 17.66 22.96
N ALA A 19 -15.12 17.74 24.01
CA ALA A 19 -14.80 17.16 25.30
C ALA A 19 -14.69 15.63 25.24
N CYS A 20 -15.61 14.95 24.54
CA CYS A 20 -15.53 13.50 24.33
C CYS A 20 -14.27 13.10 23.54
N ILE A 21 -13.95 13.83 22.47
CA ILE A 21 -12.76 13.59 21.65
C ILE A 21 -11.48 13.78 22.49
N ALA A 22 -11.41 14.85 23.29
CA ALA A 22 -10.30 15.09 24.20
C ALA A 22 -10.19 14.00 25.28
N TYR A 23 -11.33 13.57 25.85
CA TYR A 23 -11.38 12.48 26.81
C TYR A 23 -10.86 11.16 26.21
N SER A 24 -11.26 10.82 24.97
CA SER A 24 -10.69 9.68 24.25
C SER A 24 -9.18 9.81 24.09
N PHE A 25 -8.68 10.99 23.72
CA PHE A 25 -7.25 11.22 23.51
C PHE A 25 -6.41 10.99 24.78
N ILE A 26 -6.92 11.40 25.95
CA ILE A 26 -6.20 11.22 27.23
C ILE A 26 -6.35 9.83 27.83
N THR A 27 -7.38 9.07 27.46
CA THR A 27 -7.65 7.73 28.02
C THR A 27 -7.08 6.59 27.18
N ILE A 28 -6.98 6.73 25.86
CA ILE A 28 -6.36 5.69 25.01
C ILE A 28 -4.95 5.29 25.48
N PRO A 29 -4.05 6.22 25.89
CA PRO A 29 -2.73 5.85 26.41
C PRO A 29 -2.75 4.92 27.63
N SER A 30 -3.84 4.86 28.40
CA SER A 30 -3.92 4.00 29.59
C SER A 30 -4.23 2.54 29.28
N LEU A 31 -4.38 2.17 28.01
CA LEU A 31 -4.58 0.79 27.57
C LEU A 31 -3.23 0.11 27.33
N ASP A 32 -3.08 -1.12 27.82
CA ASP A 32 -1.84 -1.89 27.63
C ASP A 32 -1.66 -2.31 26.15
N ASP A 33 -2.74 -2.77 25.53
CA ASP A 33 -2.74 -3.30 24.17
C ASP A 33 -2.46 -2.19 23.13
N VAL A 34 -1.29 -2.27 22.49
CA VAL A 34 -0.84 -1.36 21.43
C VAL A 34 -1.69 -1.43 20.16
N ILE A 35 -2.20 -2.62 19.80
CA ILE A 35 -3.08 -2.80 18.63
C ILE A 35 -4.39 -2.09 18.87
N LEU A 36 -4.97 -2.29 20.05
CA LEU A 36 -6.21 -1.62 20.44
C LEU A 36 -6.03 -0.09 20.46
N ARG A 37 -4.90 0.40 21.00
CA ARG A 37 -4.56 1.82 20.96
C ARG A 37 -4.52 2.37 19.54
N LEU A 38 -3.79 1.72 18.63
CA LEU A 38 -3.72 2.13 17.21
C LEU A 38 -5.11 2.19 16.57
N GLN A 39 -5.92 1.13 16.74
CA GLN A 39 -7.29 1.09 16.22
C GLN A 39 -8.17 2.21 16.78
N LEU A 40 -8.03 2.52 18.07
CA LEU A 40 -8.77 3.59 18.72
C LEU A 40 -8.30 4.97 18.28
N TYR A 41 -6.99 5.19 18.09
CA TYR A 41 -6.50 6.46 17.54
C TYR A 41 -7.06 6.70 16.14
N LEU A 42 -7.00 5.70 15.25
CA LEU A 42 -7.54 5.80 13.90
C LEU A 42 -9.07 6.02 13.91
N SER A 43 -9.82 5.20 14.67
CA SER A 43 -11.27 5.34 14.80
C SER A 43 -11.69 6.72 15.37
N SER A 44 -10.96 7.20 16.38
CA SER A 44 -11.21 8.52 16.98
C SER A 44 -10.89 9.65 16.02
N SER A 45 -9.86 9.50 15.17
CA SER A 45 -9.52 10.47 14.13
C SER A 45 -10.60 10.57 13.04
N TYR A 46 -11.22 9.45 12.65
CA TYR A 46 -12.41 9.49 11.79
C TYR A 46 -13.54 10.26 12.46
N VAL A 47 -13.81 9.99 13.75
CA VAL A 47 -14.86 10.67 14.50
C VAL A 47 -14.58 12.17 14.64
N SER A 48 -13.34 12.58 14.88
CA SER A 48 -12.99 14.00 14.96
C SER A 48 -13.12 14.70 13.61
N LEU A 49 -12.69 14.06 12.50
CA LEU A 49 -12.79 14.63 11.17
C LEU A 49 -14.25 14.88 10.78
N ILE A 50 -15.12 13.88 10.96
CA ILE A 50 -16.55 14.03 10.60
C ILE A 50 -17.28 15.09 11.42
N ASN A 51 -16.78 15.43 12.61
CA ASN A 51 -17.31 16.49 13.46
C ASN A 51 -16.57 17.83 13.25
N GLY A 52 -15.73 17.96 12.23
CA GLY A 52 -15.01 19.19 11.88
C GLY A 52 -13.94 19.60 12.88
N CYS A 53 -13.44 18.66 13.69
CA CYS A 53 -12.44 18.89 14.72
C CYS A 53 -11.03 18.61 14.19
N LEU A 54 -10.59 19.40 13.19
CA LEU A 54 -9.32 19.18 12.47
C LEU A 54 -8.08 19.15 13.37
N PRO A 55 -7.89 20.07 14.34
CA PRO A 55 -6.72 20.03 15.22
C PRO A 55 -6.65 18.74 16.06
N GLN A 56 -7.81 18.23 16.48
CA GLN A 56 -7.89 16.96 17.19
C GLN A 56 -7.57 15.80 16.25
N THR A 57 -8.14 15.78 15.04
CA THR A 57 -7.82 14.77 14.01
C THR A 57 -6.32 14.68 13.79
N ASP A 58 -5.66 15.81 13.61
CA ASP A 58 -4.21 15.87 13.47
C ASP A 58 -3.48 15.27 14.68
N SER A 59 -3.90 15.63 15.90
CA SER A 59 -3.30 15.09 17.12
C SER A 59 -3.42 13.56 17.22
N PHE A 60 -4.60 13.01 16.89
CA PHE A 60 -4.83 11.56 16.83
C PHE A 60 -3.92 10.88 15.79
N LEU A 61 -3.81 11.46 14.59
CA LEU A 61 -3.03 10.90 13.50
C LEU A 61 -1.53 10.96 13.77
N LYS A 62 -1.01 12.07 14.28
CA LYS A 62 0.39 12.18 14.73
C LYS A 62 0.73 11.11 15.76
N THR A 63 -0.13 10.96 16.77
CA THR A 63 0.07 9.96 17.82
C THR A 63 0.03 8.54 17.27
N ALA A 64 -0.91 8.26 16.37
CA ALA A 64 -0.99 6.97 15.69
C ALA A 64 0.28 6.66 14.88
N ILE A 65 0.76 7.63 14.08
CA ILE A 65 1.96 7.48 13.25
C ILE A 65 3.19 7.20 14.11
N THR A 66 3.38 7.95 15.20
CA THR A 66 4.48 7.70 16.15
C THR A 66 4.34 6.33 16.82
N LEU A 67 3.12 5.91 17.16
CA LEU A 67 2.88 4.62 17.82
C LEU A 67 3.12 3.42 16.89
N ILE A 68 2.94 3.57 15.57
CA ILE A 68 3.29 2.53 14.58
C ILE A 68 4.75 2.11 14.72
N GLN A 69 5.65 3.08 14.93
CA GLN A 69 7.09 2.83 15.09
C GLN A 69 7.43 2.06 16.38
N GLN A 70 6.49 1.98 17.33
CA GLN A 70 6.66 1.26 18.59
C GLN A 70 5.96 -0.10 18.58
N LEU A 71 5.35 -0.49 17.45
CA LEU A 71 4.66 -1.77 17.33
C LEU A 71 5.70 -2.91 17.32
N PRO A 72 5.64 -3.87 18.26
CA PRO A 72 6.56 -4.99 18.24
C PRO A 72 6.29 -5.91 17.04
N GLN A 73 7.34 -6.54 16.51
CA GLN A 73 7.23 -7.48 15.39
C GLN A 73 6.38 -8.72 15.73
N TYR A 74 6.37 -9.11 17.02
CA TYR A 74 5.60 -10.24 17.52
C TYR A 74 4.85 -9.85 18.79
N ILE A 75 3.64 -10.39 18.93
CA ILE A 75 2.80 -10.24 20.12
C ILE A 75 2.42 -11.61 20.68
N ASP A 76 2.31 -11.69 22.00
CA ASP A 76 1.87 -12.89 22.68
C ASP A 76 0.37 -13.12 22.42
N SER A 77 0.04 -14.32 21.95
CA SER A 77 -1.35 -14.73 21.78
C SER A 77 -1.86 -15.49 23.00
N SER A 78 -3.18 -15.51 23.17
CA SER A 78 -3.88 -16.38 24.14
C SER A 78 -3.43 -17.84 24.09
N ASP A 79 -2.96 -18.29 22.92
CA ASP A 79 -2.53 -19.66 22.64
C ASP A 79 -1.05 -19.91 22.99
N GLY A 80 -0.36 -18.93 23.59
CA GLY A 80 1.05 -19.00 24.00
C GLY A 80 2.05 -18.95 22.84
N ARG A 81 1.59 -18.76 21.60
CA ARG A 81 2.45 -18.65 20.42
C ARG A 81 2.62 -17.18 20.02
N PRO A 82 3.85 -16.72 19.73
CA PRO A 82 4.05 -15.38 19.18
C PRO A 82 3.37 -15.29 17.81
N LYS A 83 2.50 -14.29 17.63
CA LYS A 83 1.91 -13.96 16.32
C LYS A 83 2.61 -12.73 15.77
N SER A 84 3.00 -12.80 14.48
CA SER A 84 3.53 -11.63 13.77
C SER A 84 2.46 -10.55 13.67
N THR A 85 2.87 -9.29 13.84
CA THR A 85 2.01 -8.12 13.67
C THR A 85 1.92 -7.65 12.22
N ASP A 86 2.70 -8.21 11.29
CA ASP A 86 2.72 -7.83 9.87
C ASP A 86 1.33 -7.78 9.20
N PRO A 87 0.45 -8.78 9.38
CA PRO A 87 -0.87 -8.76 8.73
C PRO A 87 -1.75 -7.62 9.24
N PHE A 88 -1.67 -7.32 10.55
CA PHE A 88 -2.37 -6.20 11.15
C PHE A 88 -1.79 -4.88 10.64
N LEU A 89 -0.47 -4.73 10.68
CA LEU A 89 0.25 -3.54 10.28
C LEU A 89 -0.04 -3.16 8.83
N LEU A 90 0.00 -4.13 7.91
CA LEU A 90 -0.33 -3.92 6.50
C LEU A 90 -1.76 -3.42 6.31
N SER A 91 -2.72 -4.05 7.00
CA SER A 91 -4.13 -3.64 6.97
C SER A 91 -4.31 -2.23 7.52
N TYR A 92 -3.66 -1.93 8.64
CA TYR A 92 -3.75 -0.65 9.33
C TYR A 92 -3.14 0.48 8.52
N ILE A 93 -1.93 0.31 7.97
CA ILE A 93 -1.27 1.30 7.12
C ILE A 93 -2.11 1.56 5.87
N SER A 94 -2.69 0.53 5.24
CA SER A 94 -3.56 0.72 4.08
C SER A 94 -4.78 1.58 4.40
N GLN A 95 -5.41 1.36 5.56
CA GLN A 95 -6.54 2.18 6.03
C GLN A 95 -6.11 3.61 6.36
N LEU A 96 -5.00 3.77 7.06
CA LEU A 96 -4.44 5.07 7.42
C LEU A 96 -4.10 5.90 6.16
N LEU A 97 -3.39 5.32 5.19
CA LEU A 97 -3.07 6.00 3.92
C LEU A 97 -4.33 6.39 3.16
N SER A 98 -5.31 5.48 3.08
CA SER A 98 -6.60 5.78 2.45
C SER A 98 -7.33 6.92 3.16
N PHE A 99 -7.18 7.03 4.47
CA PHE A 99 -7.76 8.12 5.25
C PHE A 99 -7.02 9.44 5.04
N LEU A 100 -5.69 9.42 5.03
CA LEU A 100 -4.88 10.62 4.83
C LEU A 100 -5.14 11.29 3.46
N LEU A 101 -5.60 10.55 2.45
CA LEU A 101 -6.04 11.13 1.17
C LEU A 101 -7.23 12.10 1.30
N ILE A 102 -8.08 11.93 2.32
CA ILE A 102 -9.27 12.77 2.53
C ILE A 102 -9.13 13.76 3.68
N VAL A 103 -8.10 13.59 4.52
CA VAL A 103 -7.82 14.51 5.63
C VAL A 103 -7.23 15.79 5.04
N PRO A 104 -7.83 16.96 5.27
CA PRO A 104 -7.27 18.21 4.78
C PRO A 104 -5.95 18.48 5.48
N ASP A 105 -4.99 18.93 4.70
CA ASP A 105 -3.69 19.30 5.21
C ASP A 105 -3.76 20.65 5.96
N ASN A 106 -2.72 20.95 6.76
CA ASN A 106 -2.61 22.26 7.39
C ASN A 106 -2.18 23.29 6.34
N PRO A 107 -3.04 24.26 5.95
CA PRO A 107 -2.69 25.25 4.94
C PRO A 107 -1.54 26.17 5.36
N ASP A 108 -1.31 26.32 6.67
CA ASP A 108 -0.23 27.11 7.25
C ASP A 108 1.00 26.24 7.59
N GLY A 109 0.98 24.97 7.21
CA GLY A 109 2.09 24.04 7.41
C GLY A 109 3.30 24.39 6.54
N PRO A 110 4.52 23.99 6.95
CA PRO A 110 5.72 24.30 6.18
C PRO A 110 5.71 23.64 4.80
N GLU A 111 5.07 22.48 4.65
CA GLU A 111 5.04 21.69 3.43
C GLU A 111 3.75 20.86 3.31
N PRO A 112 3.30 20.54 2.07
CA PRO A 112 2.19 19.64 1.85
C PRO A 112 2.48 18.20 2.28
N LEU A 113 1.43 17.47 2.62
CA LEU A 113 1.41 16.06 2.99
C LEU A 113 2.28 15.73 4.21
N TYR A 114 2.43 16.64 5.19
CA TYR A 114 3.35 16.41 6.31
C TYR A 114 3.02 15.16 7.14
N LEU A 115 1.74 14.77 7.25
CA LEU A 115 1.35 13.51 7.92
C LEU A 115 1.81 12.28 7.14
N PHE A 116 1.86 12.34 5.81
CA PHE A 116 2.41 11.25 5.00
C PHE A 116 3.91 11.11 5.23
N LYS A 117 4.64 12.21 5.39
CA LYS A 117 6.08 12.18 5.67
C LYS A 117 6.41 11.50 7.00
N GLY A 118 5.51 11.58 7.98
CA GLY A 118 5.67 10.84 9.23
C GLY A 118 5.71 9.31 9.07
N LEU A 119 5.31 8.78 7.90
CA LEU A 119 5.34 7.37 7.55
C LEU A 119 6.57 6.97 6.71
N GLU A 120 7.53 7.88 6.48
CA GLU A 120 8.74 7.58 5.70
C GLU A 120 9.69 6.61 6.42
N SER A 121 9.66 6.59 7.76
CA SER A 121 10.45 5.63 8.55
C SER A 121 9.76 4.27 8.61
N TYR A 122 10.54 3.20 8.42
CA TYR A 122 10.03 1.85 8.52
C TYR A 122 9.52 1.50 9.94
N PRO A 123 8.56 0.58 10.05
CA PRO A 123 8.02 0.18 11.35
C PRO A 123 9.01 -0.64 12.19
N TYR A 124 10.03 -1.25 11.56
CA TYR A 124 10.99 -2.14 12.24
C TYR A 124 12.39 -1.55 12.25
N HIS A 125 12.94 -1.41 13.46
CA HIS A 125 14.24 -0.80 13.72
C HIS A 125 14.98 -1.59 14.78
N ILE A 126 16.32 -1.64 14.68
CA ILE A 126 17.18 -2.14 15.74
C ILE A 126 17.63 -0.92 16.57
N SER A 127 17.46 -0.97 17.90
CA SER A 127 17.83 0.15 18.77
C SER A 127 19.28 0.57 18.56
N LYS A 128 19.50 1.88 18.36
CA LYS A 128 20.82 2.52 18.12
C LYS A 128 21.51 2.12 16.80
N VAL A 129 20.79 1.49 15.88
CA VAL A 129 21.28 1.20 14.53
C VAL A 129 20.41 1.99 13.56
N ASP A 130 21.04 2.88 12.79
CA ASP A 130 20.35 3.57 11.71
C ASP A 130 20.00 2.55 10.62
N SER A 131 18.71 2.40 10.34
CA SER A 131 18.21 1.52 9.30
C SER A 131 18.55 2.08 7.91
N ASN A 132 18.55 1.23 6.87
CA ASN A 132 18.91 1.67 5.52
C ASN A 132 17.98 2.76 4.96
N ASP A 133 16.73 2.84 5.39
CA ASP A 133 15.82 3.95 5.10
C ASP A 133 16.21 5.25 5.81
N THR A 134 16.82 5.18 7.00
CA THR A 134 17.39 6.36 7.66
C THR A 134 18.69 6.81 7.00
N LEU A 135 19.53 5.86 6.57
CA LEU A 135 20.83 6.15 5.95
C LEU A 135 20.71 6.58 4.49
N TYR A 136 19.77 6.01 3.74
CA TYR A 136 19.68 6.14 2.28
C TYR A 136 18.26 6.42 1.76
N GLY A 137 17.28 6.59 2.65
CA GLY A 137 15.88 6.80 2.28
C GLY A 137 15.73 8.00 1.35
N ASN A 138 15.04 7.79 0.24
CA ASN A 138 14.79 8.79 -0.80
C ASN A 138 16.03 9.41 -1.47
N GLU A 139 17.26 8.91 -1.22
CA GLU A 139 18.42 9.32 -2.01
C GLU A 139 18.34 8.75 -3.43
N SER A 140 18.65 9.59 -4.42
CA SER A 140 18.61 9.17 -5.83
C SER A 140 19.52 7.98 -6.10
N GLN A 141 20.70 7.93 -5.45
CA GLN A 141 21.64 6.83 -5.59
C GLN A 141 21.07 5.50 -5.08
N PHE A 142 20.33 5.51 -3.96
CA PHE A 142 19.70 4.30 -3.43
C PHE A 142 18.58 3.79 -4.34
N MET A 143 17.73 4.69 -4.81
CA MET A 143 16.67 4.35 -5.77
C MET A 143 17.23 3.84 -7.11
N GLU A 144 18.35 4.40 -7.56
CA GLU A 144 19.10 3.91 -8.73
C GLU A 144 19.65 2.50 -8.49
N GLN A 145 20.21 2.22 -7.32
CA GLN A 145 20.69 0.88 -6.96
C GLN A 145 19.55 -0.15 -6.89
N ILE A 146 18.41 0.19 -6.29
CA ILE A 146 17.21 -0.66 -6.30
C ILE A 146 16.76 -0.92 -7.73
N SER A 147 16.69 0.13 -8.56
CA SER A 147 16.31 -0.02 -9.97
C SER A 147 17.30 -0.91 -10.72
N SER A 148 18.60 -0.76 -10.47
CA SER A 148 19.66 -1.58 -11.08
C SER A 148 19.50 -3.05 -10.69
N LEU A 149 19.37 -3.35 -9.40
CA LEU A 149 19.17 -4.71 -8.89
C LEU A 149 17.89 -5.34 -9.43
N SER A 150 16.79 -4.58 -9.49
CA SER A 150 15.54 -5.05 -10.09
C SER A 150 15.69 -5.37 -11.58
N GLY A 151 16.53 -4.62 -12.29
CA GLY A 151 16.89 -4.87 -13.68
C GLY A 151 17.68 -6.17 -13.86
N THR A 152 18.67 -6.42 -12.98
CA THR A 152 19.43 -7.68 -12.97
C THR A 152 18.51 -8.87 -12.75
N VAL A 153 17.68 -8.83 -11.70
CA VAL A 153 16.73 -9.92 -11.42
C VAL A 153 15.75 -10.14 -12.58
N LEU A 154 15.28 -9.07 -13.22
CA LEU A 154 14.43 -9.19 -14.40
C LEU A 154 15.16 -9.90 -15.56
N ASN A 155 16.42 -9.53 -15.83
CA ASN A 155 17.22 -10.17 -16.86
C ASN A 155 17.45 -11.65 -16.56
N ASP A 156 17.79 -12.02 -15.33
CA ASP A 156 17.96 -13.42 -14.92
C ASP A 156 16.70 -14.25 -15.17
N ILE A 157 15.51 -13.68 -14.90
CA ILE A 157 14.23 -14.34 -15.18
C ILE A 157 14.00 -14.48 -16.69
N LEU A 158 14.38 -13.49 -17.50
CA LEU A 158 14.26 -13.56 -18.96
C LEU A 158 15.22 -14.59 -19.57
N GLU A 159 16.45 -14.68 -19.07
CA GLU A 159 17.42 -15.72 -19.44
C GLU A 159 16.89 -17.11 -19.06
N TYR A 160 16.29 -17.26 -17.88
CA TYR A 160 15.65 -18.50 -17.48
C TYR A 160 14.47 -18.87 -18.39
N LEU A 161 13.66 -17.90 -18.81
CA LEU A 161 12.59 -18.14 -19.80
C LEU A 161 13.13 -18.61 -21.15
N GLN A 162 14.30 -18.11 -21.57
CA GLN A 162 14.99 -18.56 -22.77
C GLN A 162 15.52 -19.98 -22.60
N GLN A 163 16.19 -20.29 -21.48
CA GLN A 163 16.66 -21.63 -21.16
C GLN A 163 15.52 -22.66 -21.18
N LEU A 164 14.37 -22.34 -20.60
CA LEU A 164 13.18 -23.21 -20.65
C LEU A 164 12.70 -23.45 -22.09
N SER A 165 12.90 -22.49 -23.00
CA SER A 165 12.63 -22.68 -24.43
C SER A 165 13.54 -23.73 -25.03
N ASP A 166 14.84 -23.59 -24.75
CA ASP A 166 15.90 -24.42 -25.35
C ASP A 166 15.81 -25.87 -24.84
N GLU A 167 15.39 -26.06 -23.59
CA GLU A 167 15.12 -27.37 -22.99
C GLU A 167 13.74 -27.95 -23.35
N GLY A 168 12.90 -27.22 -24.11
CA GLY A 168 11.56 -27.67 -24.49
C GLY A 168 10.53 -27.68 -23.36
N GLN A 169 10.80 -27.01 -22.24
CA GLN A 169 9.93 -26.94 -21.06
C GLN A 169 8.78 -25.92 -21.22
N TYR A 170 8.00 -26.03 -22.30
CA TYR A 170 7.03 -25.02 -22.71
C TYR A 170 5.90 -24.73 -21.72
N LYS A 171 5.45 -25.73 -20.95
CA LYS A 171 4.43 -25.53 -19.90
C LYS A 171 4.95 -24.64 -18.78
N ARG A 172 6.20 -24.86 -18.35
CA ARG A 172 6.84 -24.06 -17.31
C ARG A 172 7.14 -22.65 -17.81
N GLN A 173 7.66 -22.54 -19.04
CA GLN A 173 7.89 -21.27 -19.71
C GLN A 173 6.61 -20.42 -19.77
N SER A 174 5.49 -21.03 -20.19
CA SER A 174 4.19 -20.36 -20.26
C SER A 174 3.73 -19.85 -18.88
N SER A 175 3.88 -20.68 -17.85
CA SER A 175 3.49 -20.33 -16.48
C SER A 175 4.33 -19.18 -15.91
N VAL A 176 5.66 -19.23 -16.08
CA VAL A 176 6.57 -18.18 -15.59
C VAL A 176 6.37 -16.88 -16.35
N ALA A 177 6.18 -16.94 -17.68
CA ALA A 177 5.91 -15.76 -18.51
C ALA A 177 4.61 -15.05 -18.08
N LEU A 178 3.55 -15.81 -17.79
CA LEU A 178 2.29 -15.25 -17.30
C LEU A 178 2.45 -14.66 -15.89
N GLU A 179 3.20 -15.32 -15.01
CA GLU A 179 3.43 -14.82 -13.66
C GLU A 179 4.22 -13.50 -13.67
N LEU A 180 5.30 -13.43 -14.46
CA LEU A 180 6.08 -12.20 -14.62
C LEU A 180 5.22 -11.08 -15.23
N PHE A 181 4.38 -11.39 -16.22
CA PHE A 181 3.41 -10.44 -16.76
C PHE A 181 2.48 -9.87 -15.68
N CYS A 182 1.89 -10.74 -14.85
CA CYS A 182 1.02 -10.33 -13.75
C CYS A 182 1.74 -9.46 -12.72
N ARG A 183 3.01 -9.74 -12.41
CA ARG A 183 3.79 -8.90 -11.48
C ARG A 183 4.08 -7.52 -12.06
N ILE A 184 4.52 -7.44 -13.32
CA ILE A 184 4.84 -6.17 -13.98
C ILE A 184 3.59 -5.32 -14.18
N ILE A 185 2.45 -5.92 -14.54
CA ILE A 185 1.22 -5.14 -14.74
C ILE A 185 0.65 -4.57 -13.44
N SER A 186 0.86 -5.26 -12.32
CA SER A 186 0.43 -4.81 -10.99
C SER A 186 1.32 -3.68 -10.45
N HIS A 187 2.65 -3.82 -10.55
CA HIS A 187 3.61 -2.98 -9.81
C HIS A 187 4.63 -2.24 -10.68
N GLY A 188 4.83 -2.64 -11.93
CA GLY A 188 5.82 -2.07 -12.83
C GLY A 188 5.34 -0.80 -13.54
N ASP A 189 6.31 -0.02 -14.05
CA ASP A 189 6.05 1.10 -14.95
C ASP A 189 5.62 0.56 -16.33
N VAL A 190 4.31 0.49 -16.54
CA VAL A 190 3.71 -0.03 -17.77
C VAL A 190 4.16 0.76 -19.01
N LYS A 191 4.45 2.06 -18.88
CA LYS A 191 4.93 2.87 -20.00
C LYS A 191 6.32 2.42 -20.42
N LYS A 192 7.23 2.21 -19.47
CA LYS A 192 8.59 1.71 -19.76
C LYS A 192 8.60 0.25 -20.22
N MET A 193 7.76 -0.58 -19.61
CA MET A 193 7.75 -2.03 -19.82
C MET A 193 6.73 -2.52 -20.86
N HIS A 194 6.14 -1.61 -21.64
CA HIS A 194 5.03 -1.91 -22.55
C HIS A 194 5.35 -3.04 -23.55
N LYS A 195 6.52 -2.95 -24.22
CA LYS A 195 6.96 -3.96 -25.19
C LYS A 195 7.19 -5.32 -24.53
N LEU A 196 7.77 -5.32 -23.34
CA LEU A 196 8.03 -6.54 -22.58
C LEU A 196 6.72 -7.23 -22.17
N LEU A 197 5.73 -6.46 -21.69
CA LEU A 197 4.41 -6.98 -21.32
C LEU A 197 3.72 -7.70 -22.50
N ILE A 198 3.78 -7.12 -23.70
CA ILE A 198 3.24 -7.76 -24.91
C ILE A 198 3.97 -9.07 -25.21
N ASN A 199 5.30 -9.06 -25.14
CA ASN A 199 6.12 -10.24 -25.42
C ASN A 199 5.86 -11.36 -24.41
N LEU A 200 5.78 -11.05 -23.12
CA LEU A 200 5.49 -12.02 -22.06
C LEU A 200 4.09 -12.63 -22.21
N TRP A 201 3.09 -11.81 -22.56
CA TRP A 201 1.75 -12.32 -22.83
C TRP A 201 1.75 -13.30 -24.01
N GLN A 202 2.38 -12.91 -25.13
CA GLN A 202 2.49 -13.77 -26.30
C GLN A 202 3.25 -15.06 -26.00
N LEU A 203 4.37 -14.97 -25.27
CA LEU A 203 5.16 -16.12 -24.86
C LEU A 203 4.33 -17.07 -23.98
N SER A 204 3.49 -16.54 -23.10
CA SER A 204 2.59 -17.34 -22.27
C SER A 204 1.59 -18.17 -23.08
N LYS A 205 1.24 -17.74 -24.29
CA LYS A 205 0.24 -18.39 -25.18
C LYS A 205 0.86 -19.23 -26.29
N LYS A 206 2.15 -19.04 -26.60
CA LYS A 206 2.79 -19.51 -27.84
C LYS A 206 2.82 -21.04 -27.98
N ASN A 207 3.21 -21.76 -26.92
CA ASN A 207 3.57 -23.18 -26.99
C ASN A 207 2.74 -24.09 -26.06
N SER A 208 1.90 -23.53 -25.22
CA SER A 208 0.94 -24.28 -24.39
C SER A 208 -0.21 -23.36 -23.97
N SER A 209 -1.36 -23.94 -23.63
CA SER A 209 -2.45 -23.18 -23.02
C SER A 209 -2.03 -22.79 -21.60
N PRO A 210 -1.87 -21.48 -21.31
CA PRO A 210 -1.56 -21.06 -19.95
C PRO A 210 -2.75 -21.36 -19.05
N ASP A 211 -2.53 -21.24 -17.74
CA ASP A 211 -3.61 -21.23 -16.76
C ASP A 211 -4.69 -20.21 -17.17
N ILE A 212 -5.82 -20.74 -17.65
CA ILE A 212 -6.93 -19.98 -18.22
C ILE A 212 -7.49 -19.04 -17.15
N LYS A 213 -7.63 -19.52 -15.91
CA LYS A 213 -8.15 -18.73 -14.79
C LYS A 213 -7.23 -17.56 -14.49
N ARG A 214 -5.92 -17.80 -14.39
CA ARG A 214 -4.94 -16.72 -14.16
C ARG A 214 -4.93 -15.71 -15.32
N SER A 215 -5.04 -16.18 -16.56
CA SER A 215 -5.10 -15.31 -17.75
C SER A 215 -6.32 -14.40 -17.73
N GLU A 216 -7.49 -14.93 -17.41
CA GLU A 216 -8.74 -14.18 -17.30
C GLU A 216 -8.69 -13.14 -16.16
N ILE A 217 -8.14 -13.52 -15.01
CA ILE A 217 -7.94 -12.61 -13.88
C ILE A 217 -7.02 -11.45 -14.27
N ALA A 218 -5.93 -11.73 -14.99
CA ALA A 218 -4.99 -10.71 -15.44
C ALA A 218 -5.62 -9.72 -16.43
N ILE A 219 -6.41 -10.22 -17.41
CA ILE A 219 -7.16 -9.36 -18.34
C ILE A 219 -8.20 -8.53 -17.59
N LYS A 220 -8.95 -9.13 -16.66
CA LYS A 220 -9.95 -8.42 -15.85
C LYS A 220 -9.31 -7.29 -15.06
N TYR A 221 -8.16 -7.55 -14.44
CA TYR A 221 -7.37 -6.54 -13.73
C TYR A 221 -6.92 -5.42 -14.68
N LEU A 222 -6.41 -5.75 -15.87
CA LEU A 222 -6.00 -4.76 -16.87
C LEU A 222 -7.16 -3.88 -17.34
N ARG A 223 -8.34 -4.47 -17.62
CA ARG A 223 -9.56 -3.72 -17.99
C ARG A 223 -9.96 -2.74 -16.89
N GLN A 224 -9.95 -3.20 -15.64
CA GLN A 224 -10.24 -2.34 -14.49
C GLN A 224 -9.22 -1.21 -14.36
N LYS A 225 -7.92 -1.51 -14.50
CA LYS A 225 -6.85 -0.51 -14.38
C LYS A 225 -6.91 0.53 -15.51
N ALA A 226 -7.25 0.10 -16.73
CA ALA A 226 -7.41 0.98 -17.89
C ALA A 226 -8.63 1.90 -17.74
N SER A 227 -9.77 1.39 -17.24
CA SER A 227 -10.99 2.18 -17.08
C SER A 227 -10.89 3.27 -16.02
N HIS A 228 -10.15 3.03 -14.93
CA HIS A 228 -9.98 4.02 -13.86
C HIS A 228 -9.04 5.18 -14.26
N SER A 229 -8.15 4.97 -15.23
CA SER A 229 -7.09 5.92 -15.56
C SER A 229 -7.22 6.57 -16.94
N SER A 230 -8.13 6.10 -17.81
CA SER A 230 -8.22 6.47 -19.23
C SER A 230 -6.85 6.50 -19.91
N ASN A 231 -5.93 5.62 -19.49
CA ASN A 231 -4.55 5.68 -19.90
C ASN A 231 -4.40 5.03 -21.29
N PRO A 232 -3.98 5.79 -22.32
CA PRO A 232 -3.90 5.30 -23.70
C PRO A 232 -2.94 4.12 -23.84
N ILE A 233 -1.92 4.01 -22.99
CA ILE A 233 -0.94 2.91 -23.01
C ILE A 233 -1.59 1.62 -22.50
N LEU A 234 -2.40 1.68 -21.45
CA LEU A 234 -3.11 0.52 -20.93
C LEU A 234 -4.20 0.04 -21.91
N LEU A 235 -4.83 0.97 -22.62
CA LEU A 235 -5.80 0.66 -23.68
C LEU A 235 -5.14 0.01 -24.89
N ASP A 236 -3.98 0.52 -25.35
CA ASP A 236 -3.19 -0.12 -26.42
C ASP A 236 -2.70 -1.51 -26.00
N LEU A 237 -2.21 -1.65 -24.77
CA LEU A 237 -1.80 -2.94 -24.23
C LEU A 237 -2.97 -3.93 -24.21
N LEU A 238 -4.14 -3.51 -23.72
CA LEU A 238 -5.35 -4.32 -23.72
C LEU A 238 -5.72 -4.74 -25.15
N PHE A 239 -5.77 -3.78 -26.08
CA PHE A 239 -6.11 -4.03 -27.49
C PHE A 239 -5.16 -5.07 -28.12
N LYS A 240 -3.86 -5.00 -27.83
CA LYS A 240 -2.86 -5.95 -28.37
C LYS A 240 -2.93 -7.34 -27.76
N ILE A 241 -3.48 -7.45 -26.55
CA ILE A 241 -3.60 -8.69 -25.78
C ILE A 241 -4.93 -9.40 -26.07
N ASP A 242 -6.02 -8.65 -26.24
CA ASP A 242 -7.38 -9.15 -26.49
C ASP A 242 -7.60 -9.57 -27.97
N ASN A 243 -7.02 -8.85 -28.93
CA ASN A 243 -7.21 -9.15 -30.37
C ASN A 243 -6.34 -10.31 -30.91
N ARG A 244 -5.68 -11.08 -30.04
CA ARG A 244 -4.82 -12.22 -30.42
C ARG A 244 -5.10 -13.49 -29.61
N SER A 245 -6.22 -13.55 -28.90
CA SER A 245 -6.71 -14.77 -28.22
C SER A 245 -7.60 -15.60 -29.13
#